data_AF-A0A1C5PUC2-F1
#
_entry.id   AF-A0A1C5PUC2-F1
#
_cell.length_a   1.000
_cell.length_b   1.000
_cell.length_c   1.000
_cell.angle_alpha   90.00
_cell.angle_beta   90.00
_cell.angle_gamma   90.00
#
_symmetry.space_group_name_H-M   'P 1'
#
loop_
_entity.id
_entity.type
_entity.pdbx_description
1 polymer ?
#
loop_
_entity_poly.entity_id
_entity_poly.type
_entity_poly.pdbx_seq_one_letter_code
_entity_poly.pdbx_strand_id
1 'polypeptide(L)' 'MAKKCFRCGSEKLVKVVPAKALVIPEIKQEVEDGTAVVSCGCAGFLSSHMTRCRNCGFEWDDIMEQQMMQQE' A
#
# COMPACT_ATOMS: atom_id res chain seq x y z
N MET A 1 14.97 -9.47 1.72
CA MET A 1 15.06 -8.25 2.55
C MET A 1 13.66 -7.76 2.81
N ALA A 2 13.32 -7.36 4.04
CA ALA A 2 12.04 -6.75 4.32
C ALA A 2 11.97 -5.37 3.67
N LYS A 3 10.90 -5.08 2.94
CA LYS A 3 10.66 -3.78 2.30
C LYS A 3 10.52 -2.70 3.38
N LYS A 4 11.20 -1.57 3.20
CA LYS A 4 11.19 -0.43 4.14
C LYS A 4 10.53 0.78 3.50
N CYS A 5 9.98 1.65 4.32
CA CYS A 5 9.44 2.92 3.85
C CYS A 5 10.57 3.80 3.30
N PHE A 6 10.47 4.21 2.03
CA PHE A 6 11.43 5.11 1.38
C PHE A 6 11.57 6.47 2.08
N ARG A 7 10.58 6.90 2.86
CA ARG A 7 10.58 8.18 3.57
C ARG A 7 11.12 8.11 5.00
N CYS A 8 10.81 7.05 5.75
CA CYS A 8 11.13 6.99 7.19
C CYS A 8 11.84 5.70 7.63
N GLY A 9 12.16 4.80 6.70
CA GLY A 9 12.86 3.53 6.98
C GLY A 9 12.05 2.47 7.75
N SER A 10 10.80 2.76 8.12
CA SER A 10 9.95 1.82 8.86
C SER A 10 9.54 0.61 8.02
N GLU A 11 9.50 -0.56 8.65
CA GLU A 11 8.99 -1.82 8.07
C GLU A 11 7.48 -2.00 8.25
N LYS A 12 6.81 -1.07 8.95
CA LYS A 12 5.35 -1.11 9.18
C LYS A 12 4.60 -0.66 7.93
N LEU A 13 4.58 -1.51 6.92
CA LEU A 13 3.94 -1.27 5.62
C LEU A 13 2.62 -2.05 5.51
N VAL A 14 1.64 -1.46 4.85
CA VAL A 14 0.36 -2.09 4.53
C VAL A 14 -0.02 -1.84 3.09
N LYS A 15 -0.78 -2.77 2.53
CA LYS A 15 -1.39 -2.63 1.20
C LYS A 15 -2.57 -1.67 1.29
N VAL A 16 -2.76 -0.84 0.28
CA VAL A 16 -3.94 0.01 0.14
C VAL A 16 -4.83 -0.58 -0.93
N VAL A 17 -6.08 -0.86 -0.58
CA VAL A 17 -7.07 -1.46 -1.48
C VAL A 17 -8.27 -0.53 -1.65
N PRO A 18 -8.87 -0.45 -2.85
CA PRO A 18 -10.11 0.31 -3.02
C PRO A 18 -11.25 -0.37 -2.27
N ALA A 19 -12.20 0.40 -1.75
CA ALA A 19 -13.39 -0.15 -1.08
C ALA A 19 -14.16 -1.18 -1.93
N LYS A 20 -14.17 -0.98 -3.26
CA LYS A 20 -14.80 -1.91 -4.21
C LYS A 20 -14.14 -3.30 -4.23
N ALA A 21 -12.88 -3.43 -3.82
CA ALA A 21 -12.16 -4.70 -3.77
C ALA A 21 -12.56 -5.57 -2.55
N LEU A 22 -13.30 -5.02 -1.58
CA LEU A 22 -13.79 -5.78 -0.41
C LEU A 22 -14.81 -6.87 -0.77
N VAL A 23 -15.31 -6.89 -2.01
CA VAL A 23 -16.14 -7.99 -2.52
C VAL A 23 -15.35 -9.29 -2.73
N ILE A 24 -14.02 -9.19 -2.79
CA ILE A 24 -13.10 -10.32 -2.90
C ILE A 24 -12.78 -10.80 -1.47
N PRO A 25 -13.18 -12.04 -1.08
CA PRO A 25 -13.06 -12.52 0.30
C PRO A 25 -11.64 -12.44 0.86
N GLU A 26 -10.64 -12.74 0.04
CA GLU A 26 -9.22 -12.70 0.42
C GLU A 26 -8.80 -11.29 0.82
N ILE A 27 -9.22 -10.27 0.06
CA ILE A 27 -8.90 -8.86 0.35
C ILE A 27 -9.62 -8.39 1.60
N LYS A 28 -10.85 -8.85 1.82
CA LYS A 28 -11.57 -8.56 3.06
C LYS A 28 -10.82 -9.10 4.27
N GLN A 29 -10.33 -10.34 4.20
CA GLN A 29 -9.52 -10.94 5.26
C GLN A 29 -8.21 -10.17 5.46
N GLU A 30 -7.52 -9.75 4.40
CA GLU A 30 -6.31 -8.91 4.50
C GLU A 30 -6.57 -7.60 5.29
N VAL A 31 -7.75 -6.98 5.09
CA VAL A 31 -8.14 -5.77 5.84
C VAL A 31 -8.46 -6.08 7.30
N GLU A 32 -9.16 -7.18 7.57
CA GLU A 32 -9.49 -7.63 8.94
C GLU A 32 -8.23 -8.02 9.74
N ASP A 33 -7.25 -8.65 9.09
CA ASP A 33 -5.96 -9.00 9.67
C ASP A 33 -5.03 -7.77 9.81
N GLY A 34 -5.42 -6.64 9.23
CA GLY A 34 -4.66 -5.40 9.24
C GLY A 34 -3.41 -5.42 8.35
N THR A 35 -3.29 -6.37 7.42
CA THR A 35 -2.23 -6.37 6.40
C THR A 35 -2.57 -5.44 5.23
N ALA A 36 -3.85 -5.10 5.07
CA ALA A 36 -4.34 -4.08 4.14
C ALA A 36 -5.19 -2.99 4.83
N VAL A 37 -5.33 -1.85 4.16
CA VAL A 37 -6.20 -0.73 4.56
C VAL A 37 -7.03 -0.25 3.37
N VAL A 38 -8.26 0.18 3.65
CA VAL A 38 -9.20 0.62 2.61
C VAL A 38 -9.00 2.10 2.30
N SER A 39 -8.90 2.42 1.02
CA SER A 39 -8.99 3.81 0.52
C SER A 39 -10.33 4.02 -0.17
N CYS A 40 -10.97 5.15 0.12
CA CYS A 40 -12.25 5.56 -0.46
C CYS A 40 -12.16 5.88 -1.97
N GLY A 41 -10.95 5.92 -2.55
CA GLY A 41 -10.76 6.13 -3.98
C GLY A 41 -10.98 7.57 -4.45
N CYS A 42 -11.11 8.53 -3.51
CA CYS A 42 -11.22 9.95 -3.82
C CYS A 42 -9.97 10.50 -4.54
N ALA A 43 -8.84 9.79 -4.45
CA ALA A 43 -7.55 10.17 -5.02
C ALA A 43 -7.30 9.63 -6.44
N GLY A 44 -8.30 9.07 -7.11
CA GLY A 44 -8.19 8.57 -8.48
C GLY A 44 -8.15 7.05 -8.59
N PHE A 45 -8.16 6.58 -9.85
CA PHE A 45 -8.22 5.16 -10.19
C PHE A 45 -6.93 4.46 -9.74
N LEU A 46 -7.03 3.65 -8.68
CA LEU A 46 -5.95 2.79 -8.17
C LEU A 46 -5.75 1.63 -9.17
N SER A 47 -5.08 1.88 -10.30
CA SER A 47 -4.76 0.84 -11.30
C SER A 47 -3.65 -0.11 -10.86
N SER A 48 -2.89 0.27 -9.82
CA SER A 48 -1.69 -0.43 -9.37
C SER A 48 -1.74 -0.70 -7.87
N HIS A 49 -1.01 -1.72 -7.39
CA HIS A 49 -0.94 -1.97 -5.96
C HIS A 49 -0.30 -0.76 -5.28
N MET A 50 -1.00 -0.21 -4.29
CA MET A 50 -0.51 0.90 -3.49
C MET A 50 0.00 0.37 -2.15
N THR A 51 1.16 0.86 -1.74
CA THR A 51 1.74 0.58 -0.43
C THR A 51 1.67 1.85 0.41
N ARG A 52 1.33 1.70 1.69
CA ARG A 52 1.33 2.77 2.68
C ARG A 52 2.19 2.42 3.88
N CYS A 53 2.99 3.39 4.34
CA CYS A 53 3.63 3.29 5.63
C CYS A 53 2.66 3.67 6.76
N ARG A 54 2.47 2.79 7.74
CA ARG A 54 1.67 3.06 8.95
C ARG A 54 2.27 4.14 9.84
N ASN A 55 3.60 4.32 9.80
CA ASN A 55 4.27 5.22 10.72
C ASN A 55 4.23 6.68 10.25
N CYS A 56 4.55 6.95 8.98
CA CYS A 56 4.59 8.32 8.44
C CYS A 56 3.46 8.64 7.45
N GLY A 57 2.62 7.65 7.11
CA GLY A 57 1.51 7.83 6.17
C GLY A 57 1.93 8.02 4.71
N PHE A 58 3.21 7.86 4.38
CA PHE A 58 3.69 7.94 3.00
C PHE A 58 3.12 6.80 2.17
N GLU A 59 2.61 7.11 0.99
CA GLU A 59 1.99 6.19 0.06
C GLU A 59 2.74 6.23 -1.27
N TRP A 60 2.89 5.07 -1.91
CA TRP A 60 3.53 4.94 -3.21
C TRP A 60 2.98 3.71 -3.94
N ASP A 61 2.99 3.76 -5.26
CA ASP A 61 2.61 2.64 -6.12
C ASP A 61 3.84 1.84 -6.59
N ASP A 62 3.59 0.73 -7.26
CA ASP A 62 4.62 -0.15 -7.82
C ASP A 62 5.53 0.56 -8.84
N ILE A 63 5.03 1.58 -9.56
CA ILE A 63 5.83 2.32 -10.57
C ILE A 63 6.85 3.19 -9.85
N MET A 64 6.38 3.96 -8.87
CA MET A 64 7.22 4.81 -8.03
C MET A 64 8.25 3.96 -7.27
N GLU A 65 7.85 2.79 -6.79
CA GLU A 65 8.75 1.81 -6.18
C GLU A 65 9.87 1.36 -7.11
N GLN A 66 9.55 0.96 -8.34
CA GLN A 66 10.56 0.56 -9.33
C GLN A 66 11.54 1.69 -9.65
N GLN A 67 11.08 2.94 -9.65
CA GLN A 67 11.93 4.11 -9.87
C GLN A 67 12.87 4.36 -8.68
N MET A 68 12.39 4.19 -7.45
CA MET A 68 13.17 4.38 -6.24
C MET A 68 14.24 3.31 -6.06
N MET A 69 13.92 2.03 -6.33
CA MET A 69 14.90 0.94 -6.24
C MET A 69 16.01 1.02 -7.30
N GLN A 70 15.78 1.70 -8.43
CA GLN A 70 16.81 1.93 -9.45
C GLN A 70 17.82 3.01 -9.06
N GLN A 71 17.57 3.78 -7.99
CA GLN A 71 18.45 4.84 -7.50
C GLN A 71 19.31 4.43 -6.29
N GLU A 72 19.12 3.22 -5.76
CA GLU A 72 19.95 2.60 -4.71
C GLU A 72 21.07 1.72 -5.30
#